data_AF-A0A0Q6D476-F1
#
_entry.id   AF-A0A0Q6D476-F1
#
_cell.length_a   1.000
_cell.length_b   1.000
_cell.length_c   1.000
_cell.angle_alpha   90.00
_cell.angle_beta   90.00
_cell.angle_gamma   90.00
#
_symmetry.space_group_name_H-M   'P 1'
#
loop_
_entity.id
_entity.type
_entity.pdbx_description
1 polymer ?
#
loop_
_entity_poly.entity_id
_entity_poly.type
_entity_poly.pdbx_seq_one_letter_code
_entity_poly.pdbx_strand_id
1 'polypeptide(L)'
;MTRLRLSTIAAQAILLAAAFGAAPVRADSYEALSTTAMGITGDIDFDDSGITFENGKHLDFSDLVADEIRVDGVVKPASVYAIAEPANPELNGGNTLCDRDVTYLANWLDEDGETDWIAAFTGEDAPTSTENLCASFTYVAKN
;
A
#
# COMPACT_ATOMS: atom_id res chain seq x y z
N MET A 1 11.68 -78.08 -5.08
CA MET A 1 11.07 -76.99 -5.87
C MET A 1 11.48 -75.68 -5.23
N THR A 2 12.47 -74.97 -5.78
CA THR A 2 12.90 -73.67 -5.25
C THR A 2 13.12 -72.75 -6.44
N ARG A 3 12.26 -71.75 -6.61
CA ARG A 3 12.39 -70.73 -7.66
C ARG A 3 12.96 -69.46 -7.07
N LEU A 4 14.10 -69.07 -7.61
CA LEU A 4 14.73 -67.77 -7.47
C LEU A 4 13.89 -66.70 -8.19
N ARG A 5 13.66 -65.54 -7.58
CA ARG A 5 13.35 -64.29 -8.29
C ARG A 5 14.09 -63.13 -7.63
N LEU A 6 15.08 -62.61 -8.35
CA LEU A 6 15.56 -61.22 -8.22
C LEU A 6 14.39 -60.27 -8.53
N SER A 7 14.30 -59.14 -7.83
CA SER A 7 14.18 -57.83 -8.49
C SER A 7 14.27 -56.68 -7.50
N THR A 8 15.30 -55.89 -7.74
CA THR A 8 15.66 -54.54 -7.29
C THR A 8 14.50 -53.55 -7.36
N ILE A 9 14.27 -52.74 -6.31
CA ILE A 9 13.86 -51.32 -6.44
C ILE A 9 14.49 -50.54 -5.29
N ALA A 10 15.50 -49.73 -5.61
CA ALA A 10 16.02 -48.69 -4.73
C ALA A 10 15.05 -47.50 -4.74
N ALA A 11 14.54 -47.09 -3.58
CA ALA A 11 13.77 -45.86 -3.45
C ALA A 11 14.63 -44.81 -2.75
N GLN A 12 15.31 -43.97 -3.54
CA GLN A 12 15.94 -42.75 -3.07
C GLN A 12 14.85 -41.68 -2.89
N ALA A 13 14.60 -41.28 -1.64
CA ALA A 13 13.74 -40.16 -1.32
C ALA A 13 14.53 -38.84 -1.53
N ILE A 14 14.20 -38.09 -2.57
CA ILE A 14 14.70 -36.74 -2.80
C ILE A 14 13.80 -35.77 -2.00
N LEU A 15 14.35 -35.19 -0.94
CA LEU A 15 13.75 -34.06 -0.22
C LEU A 15 13.93 -32.79 -1.07
N LEU A 16 12.91 -32.41 -1.82
CA LEU A 16 12.81 -31.10 -2.47
C LEU A 16 12.35 -30.08 -1.41
N ALA A 17 13.30 -29.33 -0.83
CA ALA A 17 12.98 -28.14 -0.06
C ALA A 17 12.61 -27.02 -1.05
N ALA A 18 11.31 -26.79 -1.25
CA ALA A 18 10.81 -25.63 -1.97
C ALA A 18 10.94 -24.40 -1.05
N ALA A 19 12.06 -23.68 -1.18
CA ALA A 19 12.15 -22.31 -0.70
C ALA A 19 11.27 -21.45 -1.64
N PHE A 20 10.02 -21.21 -1.25
CA PHE A 20 9.23 -20.12 -1.82
C PHE A 20 9.88 -18.81 -1.36
N GLY A 21 10.76 -18.27 -2.20
CA GLY A 21 11.17 -16.87 -2.06
C GLY A 21 9.96 -16.00 -2.39
N ALA A 22 9.49 -15.22 -1.41
CA ALA A 22 8.59 -14.11 -1.68
C ALA A 22 9.32 -13.18 -2.66
N ALA A 23 8.77 -12.98 -3.85
CA ALA A 23 9.25 -11.92 -4.73
C ALA A 23 9.01 -10.58 -4.03
N PRO A 24 9.94 -9.60 -4.14
CA PRO A 24 9.63 -8.26 -3.69
C PRO A 24 8.44 -7.76 -4.50
N VAL A 25 7.33 -7.46 -3.83
CA VAL A 25 6.30 -6.59 -4.42
C VAL A 25 7.01 -5.26 -4.68
N ARG A 26 6.97 -4.80 -5.94
CA ARG A 26 7.66 -3.59 -6.36
C ARG A 26 6.72 -2.43 -6.08
N ALA A 27 6.83 -1.86 -4.90
CA ALA A 27 6.18 -0.59 -4.60
C ALA A 27 6.73 0.49 -5.56
N ASP A 28 5.84 1.32 -6.10
CA ASP A 28 6.24 2.47 -6.88
C ASP A 28 6.73 3.55 -5.92
N SER A 29 7.89 4.15 -6.23
CA SER A 29 8.47 5.19 -5.39
C SER A 29 7.98 6.56 -5.85
N TYR A 30 7.65 7.42 -4.89
CA TYR A 30 7.09 8.75 -5.13
C TYR A 30 7.90 9.82 -4.40
N GLU A 31 8.10 10.96 -5.06
CA GLU A 31 8.77 12.14 -4.50
C GLU A 31 7.76 13.15 -3.98
N ALA A 32 7.94 13.63 -2.75
CA ALA A 32 7.04 14.63 -2.15
C ALA A 32 7.16 16.00 -2.85
N LEU A 33 6.04 16.57 -3.30
CA LEU A 33 6.04 17.86 -4.02
C LEU A 33 5.89 19.09 -3.13
N SER A 34 5.17 18.98 -2.01
CA SER A 34 4.90 20.12 -1.13
C SER A 34 5.86 20.16 0.06
N THR A 35 6.19 21.36 0.56
CA THR A 35 6.99 21.52 1.79
C THR A 35 6.35 20.78 2.97
N THR A 36 5.02 20.71 3.02
CA THR A 36 4.28 19.95 4.02
C THR A 36 4.50 18.44 3.86
N ALA A 37 4.35 17.91 2.65
CA ALA A 37 4.62 16.49 2.37
C ALA A 37 6.08 16.13 2.71
N MET A 38 7.04 16.94 2.27
CA MET A 38 8.46 16.76 2.61
C MET A 38 8.71 16.75 4.12
N GLY A 39 8.01 17.60 4.88
CA GLY A 39 8.20 17.74 6.32
C GLY A 39 7.47 16.69 7.18
N ILE A 40 6.35 16.14 6.68
CA ILE A 40 5.50 15.20 7.42
C ILE A 40 5.75 13.76 6.97
N THR A 41 5.54 13.46 5.68
CA THR A 41 5.62 12.10 5.16
C THR A 41 7.01 11.78 4.59
N GLY A 42 7.69 12.81 4.08
CA GLY A 42 8.82 12.64 3.16
C GLY A 42 8.37 11.96 1.87
N ASP A 43 9.35 11.42 1.14
CA ASP A 43 9.12 10.50 0.03
C ASP A 43 8.43 9.22 0.52
N ILE A 44 7.71 8.56 -0.37
CA ILE A 44 6.96 7.35 -0.04
C ILE A 44 7.18 6.27 -1.08
N ASP A 45 6.93 5.03 -0.66
CA ASP A 45 6.67 3.93 -1.57
C ASP A 45 5.18 3.55 -1.43
N PHE A 46 4.44 3.46 -2.53
CA PHE A 46 3.00 3.22 -2.52
C PHE A 46 2.62 2.22 -3.61
N ASP A 47 1.81 1.21 -3.26
CA ASP A 47 1.23 0.25 -4.20
C ASP A 47 -0.12 -0.29 -3.70
N ASP A 48 -0.60 -1.40 -4.28
CA ASP A 48 -1.86 -2.02 -3.91
C ASP A 48 -1.81 -2.78 -2.57
N SER A 49 -0.62 -2.94 -1.98
CA SER A 49 -0.41 -3.64 -0.71
C SER A 49 -0.24 -2.70 0.48
N GLY A 50 0.19 -1.46 0.27
CA GLY A 50 0.35 -0.50 1.36
C GLY A 50 1.08 0.78 0.98
N ILE A 51 1.39 1.56 2.01
CA ILE A 51 2.23 2.77 1.91
C ILE A 51 3.37 2.70 2.92
N THR A 52 4.59 2.97 2.47
CA THR A 52 5.77 3.15 3.31
C THR A 52 6.21 4.61 3.27
N PHE A 53 6.35 5.22 4.44
CA PHE A 53 6.84 6.60 4.59
C PHE A 53 8.37 6.66 4.67
N GLU A 54 8.95 7.84 4.46
CA GLU A 54 10.41 8.04 4.45
C GLU A 54 11.12 7.53 5.73
N ASN A 55 10.46 7.64 6.88
CA ASN A 55 11.00 7.16 8.16
C ASN A 55 10.85 5.63 8.36
N GLY A 56 10.37 4.90 7.36
CA GLY A 56 10.19 3.46 7.37
C GLY A 56 8.92 2.96 8.08
N LYS A 57 8.03 3.86 8.52
CA LYS A 57 6.70 3.46 8.98
C LYS A 57 5.85 3.00 7.81
N HIS A 58 4.97 2.05 8.06
CA HIS A 58 4.17 1.40 7.03
C HIS A 58 2.72 1.27 7.48
N LEU A 59 1.80 1.35 6.51
CA LEU A 59 0.39 0.99 6.68
C LEU A 59 0.02 -0.03 5.59
N ASP A 60 -0.37 -1.23 6.01
CA ASP A 60 -0.84 -2.28 5.12
C ASP A 60 -2.29 -2.02 4.68
N PHE A 61 -2.61 -2.32 3.42
CA PHE A 61 -3.96 -2.29 2.89
C PHE A 61 -4.61 -3.67 3.00
N SER A 62 -5.90 -3.69 3.39
CA SER A 62 -6.68 -4.94 3.36
C SER A 62 -7.36 -5.15 2.02
N ASP A 63 -7.99 -4.09 1.50
CA ASP A 63 -8.87 -4.16 0.34
C ASP A 63 -8.89 -2.83 -0.41
N LEU A 64 -9.03 -2.91 -1.74
CA LEU A 64 -9.49 -1.81 -2.57
C LEU A 64 -11.03 -1.74 -2.48
N VAL A 65 -11.55 -0.72 -1.79
CA VAL A 65 -12.98 -0.59 -1.48
C VAL A 65 -13.76 0.30 -2.44
N ALA A 66 -13.06 1.13 -3.23
CA ALA A 66 -13.65 1.90 -4.34
C ALA A 66 -12.59 2.26 -5.40
N ASP A 67 -13.05 2.47 -6.64
CA ASP A 67 -12.27 2.84 -7.82
C ASP A 67 -12.55 4.28 -8.31
N GLU A 68 -13.32 5.04 -7.54
CA GLU A 68 -13.63 6.44 -7.79
C GLU A 68 -13.86 7.21 -6.49
N ILE A 69 -13.61 8.51 -6.52
CA ILE A 69 -13.95 9.42 -5.42
C ILE A 69 -14.43 10.76 -5.97
N ARG A 70 -15.31 11.44 -5.23
CA ARG A 70 -15.71 12.80 -5.56
C ARG A 70 -14.72 13.82 -5.00
N VAL A 71 -14.08 14.57 -5.88
CA VAL A 71 -13.18 15.70 -5.57
C VAL A 71 -13.86 16.97 -6.05
N ASP A 72 -14.15 17.91 -5.15
CA ASP A 72 -14.80 19.19 -5.47
C ASP A 72 -16.08 19.06 -6.31
N GLY A 73 -16.90 18.05 -5.99
CA GLY A 73 -18.15 17.79 -6.71
C GLY A 73 -18.00 16.93 -7.98
N VAL A 74 -16.77 16.70 -8.45
CA VAL A 74 -16.46 15.95 -9.68
C VAL A 74 -16.03 14.53 -9.32
N VAL A 75 -16.58 13.52 -10.00
CA VAL A 75 -16.13 12.14 -9.85
C VAL A 75 -14.80 11.97 -10.60
N LYS A 76 -13.77 11.51 -9.90
CA LYS A 76 -12.43 11.24 -10.43
C LYS A 76 -12.13 9.73 -10.31
N PRO A 77 -11.50 9.10 -11.31
CA PRO A 77 -10.89 7.78 -11.14
C PRO A 77 -9.90 7.83 -9.99
N ALA A 78 -9.98 6.88 -9.08
CA ALA A 78 -9.17 6.84 -7.86
C ALA A 78 -8.97 5.39 -7.41
N SER A 79 -8.08 5.17 -6.45
CA SER A 79 -8.08 3.94 -5.67
C SER A 79 -8.33 4.30 -4.21
N VAL A 80 -9.35 3.72 -3.59
CA VAL A 80 -9.63 3.90 -2.15
C VAL A 80 -9.32 2.59 -1.44
N TYR A 81 -8.29 2.58 -0.60
CA TYR A 81 -7.84 1.42 0.15
C TYR A 81 -8.27 1.50 1.61
N ALA A 82 -8.75 0.39 2.16
CA ALA A 82 -8.93 0.23 3.60
C ALA A 82 -7.59 -0.16 4.26
N ILE A 83 -7.28 0.45 5.41
CA ILE A 83 -6.11 0.07 6.21
C ILE A 83 -6.42 -1.20 7.00
N ALA A 84 -5.55 -2.21 6.90
CA ALA A 84 -5.76 -3.51 7.51
C ALA A 84 -5.88 -3.45 9.05
N GLU A 85 -5.03 -2.64 9.69
CA GLU A 85 -5.14 -2.31 11.10
C GLU A 85 -5.10 -0.78 11.25
N PRO A 86 -6.23 -0.13 11.60
CA PRO A 86 -6.28 1.32 11.74
C PRO A 86 -5.18 1.84 12.65
N ALA A 87 -4.41 2.80 12.16
CA ALA A 87 -3.27 3.33 12.88
C ALA A 87 -2.94 4.75 12.42
N ASN A 88 -2.25 5.50 13.28
CA ASN A 88 -1.72 6.81 12.95
C ASN A 88 -0.26 6.91 13.40
N PRO A 89 0.68 6.41 12.57
CA PRO A 89 2.08 6.32 12.95
C PRO A 89 2.71 7.70 13.14
N GLU A 90 3.64 7.80 14.09
CA GLU A 90 4.50 8.97 14.23
C GLU A 90 5.49 9.02 13.05
N LEU A 91 5.40 10.08 12.27
CA LEU A 91 6.15 10.35 11.06
C LEU A 91 7.33 11.32 11.32
N ASN A 92 7.83 11.97 10.26
CA ASN A 92 8.95 12.89 10.38
C ASN A 92 8.65 14.01 11.37
N GLY A 93 9.61 14.31 12.24
CA GLY A 93 9.50 15.39 13.22
C GLY A 93 8.42 15.19 14.29
N GLY A 94 7.91 13.97 14.48
CA GLY A 94 6.83 13.69 15.44
C GLY A 94 5.43 14.01 14.90
N ASN A 95 5.31 14.27 13.59
CA ASN A 95 4.02 14.53 12.96
C ASN A 95 3.20 13.24 12.79
N THR A 96 1.93 13.38 12.48
CA THR A 96 1.00 12.29 12.17
C THR A 96 0.20 12.66 10.92
N LEU A 97 -0.46 11.69 10.28
CA LEU A 97 -1.31 11.99 9.13
C LEU A 97 -2.58 12.72 9.57
N CYS A 98 -3.22 12.23 10.63
CA CYS A 98 -4.48 12.76 11.14
C CYS A 98 -4.42 12.89 12.67
N ASP A 99 -5.48 13.35 13.32
CA ASP A 99 -5.53 13.38 14.80
C ASP A 99 -5.94 12.02 15.42
N ARG A 100 -6.37 11.08 14.59
CA ARG A 100 -6.88 9.74 14.96
C ARG A 100 -6.34 8.69 13.99
N ASP A 101 -6.54 7.43 14.34
CA ASP A 101 -6.19 6.29 13.49
C ASP A 101 -6.78 6.43 12.09
N VAL A 102 -5.91 6.34 11.09
CA VAL A 102 -6.27 6.33 9.68
C VAL A 102 -6.91 4.99 9.36
N THR A 103 -8.07 5.05 8.73
CA THR A 103 -8.83 3.86 8.34
C THR A 103 -8.87 3.67 6.83
N TYR A 104 -8.66 4.74 6.05
CA TYR A 104 -8.58 4.67 4.59
C TYR A 104 -7.55 5.63 4.02
N LEU A 105 -6.96 5.23 2.91
CA LEU A 105 -6.20 6.10 2.01
C LEU A 105 -6.84 6.09 0.63
N ALA A 106 -6.93 7.26 0.00
CA ALA A 106 -7.30 7.36 -1.40
C ALA A 106 -6.15 7.94 -2.22
N ASN A 107 -5.95 7.44 -3.44
CA ASN A 107 -5.05 8.06 -4.41
C ASN A 107 -5.79 8.41 -5.71
N TRP A 108 -5.44 9.55 -6.32
CA TRP A 108 -5.89 9.94 -7.66
C TRP A 108 -4.87 10.85 -8.33
N LEU A 109 -4.88 10.86 -9.67
CA LEU A 109 -4.06 11.78 -10.45
C LEU A 109 -4.75 13.14 -10.59
N ASP A 110 -3.97 14.21 -10.49
CA ASP A 110 -4.39 15.56 -10.83
C ASP A 110 -4.61 15.70 -12.35
N GLU A 111 -5.15 16.85 -12.77
CA GLU A 111 -5.49 17.11 -14.17
C GLU A 111 -4.26 17.22 -15.09
N ASP A 112 -3.08 17.44 -14.52
CA ASP A 112 -1.80 17.41 -15.25
C ASP A 112 -1.38 15.98 -15.67
N GLY A 113 -1.94 14.94 -15.04
CA GLY A 113 -1.60 13.55 -15.28
C GLY A 113 -0.23 13.12 -14.74
N GLU A 114 0.43 13.96 -13.94
CA GLU A 114 1.77 13.73 -13.39
C GLU A 114 1.77 13.78 -11.86
N THR A 115 0.89 14.59 -11.26
CA THR A 115 0.78 14.77 -9.82
C THR A 115 -0.19 13.76 -9.22
N ASP A 116 0.29 12.93 -8.30
CA ASP A 116 -0.53 12.03 -7.49
C ASP A 116 -0.93 12.72 -6.18
N TRP A 117 -2.23 12.71 -5.91
CA TRP A 117 -2.78 13.05 -4.62
C TRP A 117 -2.94 11.79 -3.77
N ILE A 118 -2.52 11.86 -2.50
CA ILE A 118 -2.86 10.87 -1.49
C ILE A 118 -3.60 11.57 -0.36
N ALA A 119 -4.81 11.09 -0.06
CA ALA A 119 -5.64 11.60 1.02
C ALA A 119 -5.90 10.55 2.08
N ALA A 120 -5.82 10.97 3.34
CA ALA A 120 -6.12 10.16 4.51
C ALA A 120 -7.49 10.47 5.08
N PHE A 121 -8.15 9.41 5.53
CA PHE A 121 -9.49 9.46 6.12
C PHE A 121 -9.53 8.67 7.42
N THR A 122 -10.48 9.04 8.28
CA THR A 122 -10.80 8.33 9.52
C THR A 122 -12.29 8.06 9.55
N GLY A 123 -12.71 6.95 10.18
CA GLY A 123 -14.12 6.58 10.29
C GLY A 123 -14.38 5.12 9.94
N GLU A 124 -15.62 4.69 10.16
CA GLU A 124 -16.06 3.30 9.95
C GLU A 124 -16.49 3.01 8.52
N ASP A 125 -16.95 4.03 7.78
CA ASP A 125 -17.44 3.90 6.42
C ASP A 125 -16.39 4.37 5.41
N ALA A 126 -16.31 3.68 4.27
CA ALA A 126 -15.44 4.06 3.17
C ALA A 126 -15.79 5.46 2.63
N PRO A 127 -14.79 6.34 2.39
CA PRO A 127 -15.04 7.68 1.93
C PRO A 127 -15.55 7.68 0.48
N THR A 128 -16.59 8.47 0.21
CA THR A 128 -17.12 8.67 -1.15
C THR A 128 -16.74 10.02 -1.74
N SER A 129 -16.09 10.89 -0.95
CA SER A 129 -15.70 12.25 -1.32
C SER A 129 -14.57 12.78 -0.45
N THR A 130 -13.86 13.79 -0.95
CA THR A 130 -12.80 14.51 -0.21
C THR A 130 -13.28 15.42 0.91
N GLU A 131 -14.59 15.65 1.06
CA GLU A 131 -15.17 16.57 2.06
C GLU A 131 -14.76 16.27 3.51
N ASN A 132 -14.47 15.01 3.82
CA ASN A 132 -14.11 14.55 5.17
C ASN A 132 -12.69 14.00 5.26
N LEU A 133 -11.80 14.32 4.31
CA LEU A 133 -10.39 13.98 4.47
C LEU A 133 -9.81 14.70 5.68
N CYS A 134 -8.92 14.03 6.41
CA CYS A 134 -8.20 14.64 7.54
C CYS A 134 -6.83 15.19 7.12
N ALA A 135 -6.21 14.62 6.10
CA ALA A 135 -5.02 15.17 5.47
C ALA A 135 -4.92 14.75 4.01
N SER A 136 -4.14 15.51 3.24
CA SER A 136 -3.84 15.22 1.85
C SER A 136 -2.46 15.74 1.47
N PHE A 137 -1.75 15.01 0.62
CA PHE A 137 -0.40 15.30 0.19
C PHE A 137 -0.26 15.03 -1.31
N THR A 138 0.68 15.73 -1.96
CA THR A 138 0.94 15.58 -3.39
C THR A 138 2.35 15.07 -3.66
N TYR A 139 2.45 14.23 -4.68
CA TYR A 139 3.67 13.54 -5.08
C TYR A 139 3.80 13.44 -6.60
N VAL A 140 5.00 13.08 -7.07
CA VAL A 140 5.23 12.62 -8.45
C VAL A 140 5.90 11.25 -8.42
N ALA A 141 5.55 10.38 -9.35
CA ALA A 141 6.20 9.08 -9.49
C ALA A 141 7.68 9.26 -9.88
N LYS A 142 8.57 8.49 -9.25
CA LYS A 142 9.99 8.42 -9.59
C LYS A 142 10.18 7.42 -10.74
N ASN A 143 10.68 7.92 -11.87
CA ASN A 143 11.07 7.10 -13.03
C ASN A 143 12.43 6.40 -12.84
#